data_AF-A0A1H2RM13-F1
#
_entry.id   AF-A0A1H2RM13-F1
#
_cell.length_a   1.000
_cell.length_b   1.000
_cell.length_c   1.000
_cell.angle_alpha   90.00
_cell.angle_beta   90.00
_cell.angle_gamma   90.00
#
_symmetry.space_group_name_H-M   'P 1'
#
loop_
_entity.id
_entity.type
_entity.pdbx_description
1 polymer ?
#
loop_
_entity_poly.entity_id
_entity_poly.type
_entity_poly.pdbx_seq_one_letter_code
_entity_poly.pdbx_strand_id
1 'polypeptide(L)'
;MVFQARIEIARQRGILLIDDLISLPYCMEESMGYEQAKDRIMKLLADLKPGVTQWTVHPSWHTLELETLTSCAREREIEYRLLLDEDISSLLKSEGIRRVSWKDIRDAQRKFL
;
A
#
# COMPACT_ATOMS: atom_id res chain seq x y z
N MET A 1 2.08 -18.89 -2.27
CA MET A 1 2.15 -17.85 -1.21
C MET A 1 0.90 -17.99 -0.33
N VAL A 2 1.04 -18.24 0.97
CA VAL A 2 -0.09 -18.56 1.87
C VAL A 2 -1.21 -17.51 1.84
N PHE A 3 -0.86 -16.24 1.61
CA PHE A 3 -1.79 -15.12 1.55
C PHE A 3 -2.86 -15.24 0.44
N GLN A 4 -2.44 -15.55 -0.79
CA GLN A 4 -3.37 -15.70 -1.93
C GLN A 4 -4.37 -16.86 -1.70
N ALA A 5 -3.92 -17.95 -1.08
CA ALA A 5 -4.81 -19.06 -0.70
C ALA A 5 -5.85 -18.64 0.36
N ARG A 6 -5.52 -17.73 1.27
CA ARG A 6 -6.47 -17.21 2.28
C ARG A 6 -7.52 -16.30 1.64
N ILE A 7 -7.12 -15.44 0.71
CA ILE A 7 -8.04 -14.58 -0.06
C ILE A 7 -9.05 -15.44 -0.81
N GLU A 8 -8.58 -16.48 -1.50
CA GLU A 8 -9.45 -17.34 -2.30
C GLU A 8 -10.46 -18.11 -1.43
N ILE A 9 -10.03 -18.60 -0.25
CA ILE A 9 -10.96 -19.24 0.71
C ILE A 9 -12.01 -18.26 1.22
N ALA A 10 -11.65 -17.00 1.48
CA ALA A 10 -12.60 -15.97 1.90
C ALA A 10 -13.64 -15.70 0.79
N ARG A 11 -13.19 -15.56 -0.46
CA ARG A 11 -14.04 -15.38 -1.62
C ARG A 11 -15.04 -16.53 -1.79
N GLN A 12 -14.58 -17.78 -1.68
CA GLN A 12 -15.43 -18.98 -1.75
C GLN A 12 -16.51 -19.03 -0.65
N ARG A 13 -16.30 -18.31 0.46
CA ARG A 13 -17.24 -18.21 1.58
C ARG A 13 -18.12 -16.95 1.51
N GLY A 14 -18.04 -16.18 0.44
CA GLY A 14 -18.78 -14.92 0.31
C GLY A 14 -18.28 -13.81 1.24
N ILE A 15 -17.04 -13.92 1.73
CA ILE A 15 -16.38 -12.90 2.56
C ILE A 15 -15.56 -12.02 1.62
N LEU A 16 -15.98 -10.76 1.48
CA LEU A 16 -15.25 -9.72 0.78
C LEU A 16 -13.98 -9.39 1.57
N LEU A 17 -12.83 -9.59 0.92
CA LEU A 17 -11.50 -9.22 1.40
C LEU A 17 -10.79 -8.39 0.32
N ILE A 18 -9.58 -7.95 0.62
CA ILE A 18 -8.66 -7.44 -0.40
C ILE A 18 -8.27 -8.55 -1.38
N ASP A 19 -8.03 -8.17 -2.62
CA ASP A 19 -7.58 -9.06 -3.71
C ASP A 19 -6.06 -9.12 -3.81
N ASP A 20 -5.37 -8.07 -3.37
CA ASP A 20 -3.91 -8.01 -3.39
C ASP A 20 -3.34 -7.12 -2.27
N LEU A 21 -2.04 -7.28 -2.01
CA LEU A 21 -1.28 -6.47 -1.07
C LEU A 21 0.06 -6.08 -1.68
N ILE A 22 0.34 -4.78 -1.70
CA ILE A 22 1.63 -4.23 -2.13
C ILE A 22 2.28 -3.44 -0.99
N SER A 23 3.61 -3.46 -0.95
CA SER A 23 4.42 -2.62 -0.07
C SER A 23 5.83 -2.47 -0.67
N LEU A 24 6.55 -1.46 -0.21
CA LEU A 24 8.01 -1.46 -0.33
C LEU A 24 8.60 -2.51 0.64
N PRO A 25 9.88 -2.90 0.47
CA PRO A 25 10.56 -3.75 1.44
C PRO A 25 10.51 -3.14 2.83
N TYR A 26 10.21 -3.97 3.84
CA TYR A 26 10.27 -3.55 5.23
C TYR A 26 11.72 -3.22 5.59
N CYS A 27 11.96 -1.99 6.03
CA CYS A 27 13.31 -1.47 6.29
C CYS A 27 14.21 -1.63 5.05
N MET A 28 13.99 -0.75 4.07
CA MET A 28 14.73 -0.70 2.81
C MET A 28 16.24 -0.69 3.05
N GLU A 29 16.99 -1.22 2.09
CA GLU A 29 18.45 -1.11 2.11
C GLU A 29 18.86 0.37 2.15
N GLU A 30 19.95 0.69 2.83
CA GLU A 30 20.46 2.06 2.94
C GLU A 30 20.73 2.70 1.57
N SER A 31 21.13 1.87 0.59
CA SER A 31 21.34 2.28 -0.80
C SER A 31 20.06 2.72 -1.51
N MET A 32 18.88 2.30 -1.04
CA MET A 32 17.61 2.65 -1.63
C MET A 32 17.23 4.08 -1.24
N GLY A 33 17.40 5.00 -2.19
CA GLY A 33 16.99 6.40 -2.05
C GLY A 33 15.53 6.64 -2.42
N TYR A 34 15.10 7.89 -2.26
CA TYR A 34 13.74 8.34 -2.58
C TYR A 34 13.31 8.00 -4.01
N GLU A 35 14.14 8.35 -5.01
CA GLU A 35 13.79 8.14 -6.43
C GLU A 35 13.61 6.65 -6.76
N GLN A 36 14.46 5.76 -6.23
CA GLN A 36 14.32 4.33 -6.45
C GLN A 36 13.08 3.75 -5.76
N ALA A 37 12.73 4.26 -4.57
CA ALA A 37 11.50 3.90 -3.89
C ALA A 37 10.26 4.39 -4.68
N LYS A 38 10.33 5.60 -5.25
CA LYS A 38 9.32 6.18 -6.12
C LYS A 38 9.12 5.36 -7.39
N ASP A 39 10.17 5.06 -8.12
CA ASP A 39 10.12 4.23 -9.33
C ASP A 39 9.50 2.86 -9.04
N ARG A 40 9.90 2.24 -7.92
CA ARG A 40 9.38 0.94 -7.51
C ARG A 40 7.89 0.98 -7.21
N ILE A 41 7.42 1.99 -6.48
CA ILE A 41 5.99 2.07 -6.16
C ILE A 41 5.15 2.48 -7.36
N MET A 42 5.63 3.40 -8.21
CA MET A 42 4.94 3.77 -9.45
C MET A 42 4.78 2.55 -10.35
N LYS A 43 5.80 1.70 -10.46
CA LYS A 43 5.69 0.42 -11.19
C LYS A 43 4.64 -0.51 -10.58
N LEU A 44 4.65 -0.70 -9.26
CA LEU A 44 3.65 -1.53 -8.57
C LEU A 44 2.23 -1.01 -8.79
N LEU A 45 2.03 0.30 -8.77
CA LEU A 45 0.73 0.95 -8.99
C LEU A 45 0.26 0.81 -10.45
N ALA A 46 1.16 0.94 -11.42
CA ALA A 46 0.86 0.74 -12.84
C ALA A 46 0.51 -0.72 -13.18
N ASP A 47 1.07 -1.68 -12.45
CA ASP A 47 0.88 -3.12 -12.70
C ASP A 47 -0.37 -3.72 -12.01
N LEU A 48 -1.10 -2.91 -11.22
CA LEU A 48 -2.27 -3.35 -10.45
C LEU A 48 -3.31 -4.08 -11.31
N LYS A 49 -3.94 -5.08 -10.70
CA LYS A 49 -5.07 -5.79 -11.32
C LYS A 49 -6.40 -5.22 -10.85
N PRO A 50 -7.48 -5.36 -11.65
CA PRO A 50 -8.82 -4.99 -11.20
C PRO A 50 -9.17 -5.69 -9.88
N GLY A 51 -9.62 -4.93 -8.89
CA GLY A 51 -9.95 -5.42 -7.56
C GLY A 51 -9.65 -4.39 -6.46
N VAL A 52 -9.62 -4.85 -5.22
CA VAL A 52 -9.26 -4.06 -4.04
C VAL A 52 -7.84 -4.43 -3.61
N THR A 53 -6.87 -3.56 -3.89
CA THR A 53 -5.48 -3.74 -3.42
C THR A 53 -5.23 -2.92 -2.15
N GLN A 54 -4.57 -3.52 -1.16
CA GLN A 54 -4.03 -2.80 -0.02
C GLN A 54 -2.59 -2.37 -0.27
N TRP A 55 -2.32 -1.07 -0.28
CA TRP A 55 -0.97 -0.55 -0.17
C TRP A 55 -0.62 -0.33 1.30
N THR A 56 0.30 -1.13 1.82
CA THR A 56 0.75 -1.07 3.22
C THR A 56 1.96 -0.15 3.36
N VAL A 57 1.85 0.84 4.25
CA VAL A 57 2.85 1.89 4.49
C VAL A 57 2.90 2.23 5.97
N HIS A 58 4.01 2.79 6.42
CA HIS A 58 4.31 3.25 7.77
C HIS A 58 4.78 4.72 7.76
N PRO A 59 4.05 5.65 7.10
CA PRO A 59 4.51 7.02 6.91
C PRO A 59 4.74 7.72 8.26
N SER A 60 5.88 8.36 8.43
CA SER A 60 6.20 9.13 9.65
C SER A 60 7.20 10.23 9.32
N TRP A 61 7.19 11.31 10.10
CA TRP A 61 8.28 12.29 10.04
C TRP A 61 9.56 11.70 10.63
N HIS A 62 10.70 12.04 10.04
CA HIS A 62 12.01 11.66 10.58
C HIS A 62 12.31 12.54 11.80
N THR A 63 12.25 11.95 12.99
CA THR A 63 12.56 12.64 14.25
C THR A 63 13.60 11.86 15.04
N LEU A 64 14.34 12.56 15.90
CA LEU A 64 15.30 11.92 16.81
C LEU A 64 14.60 10.86 17.69
N GLU A 65 13.38 11.13 18.16
CA GLU A 65 12.60 10.15 18.90
C GLU A 65 12.35 8.88 18.05
N LEU A 66 11.95 9.03 16.79
CA LEU A 66 11.70 7.89 15.92
C LEU A 66 12.98 7.08 15.64
N GLU A 67 14.11 7.75 15.45
CA GLU A 67 15.42 7.09 15.31
C GLU A 67 15.78 6.23 16.53
N THR A 68 15.41 6.67 17.74
CA THR A 68 15.63 5.87 18.96
C THR A 68 14.71 4.65 19.06
N LEU A 69 13.53 4.68 18.42
CA LEU A 69 12.54 3.61 18.46
C LEU A 69 12.70 2.58 17.34
N THR A 70 13.26 2.97 16.21
CA THR A 70 13.42 2.09 15.05
C THR A 70 14.58 2.53 14.17
N SER A 71 15.34 1.55 13.68
CA SER A 71 16.37 1.78 12.65
C SER A 71 15.78 2.16 11.29
N CYS A 72 14.45 2.14 11.14
CA CYS A 72 13.78 2.34 9.86
C CYS A 72 13.13 3.73 9.74
N ALA A 73 13.60 4.70 10.52
CA ALA A 73 13.05 6.06 10.57
C ALA A 73 13.12 6.77 9.20
N ARG A 74 14.25 6.62 8.51
CA ARG A 74 14.49 7.18 7.17
C ARG A 74 13.48 6.67 6.14
N GLU A 75 13.21 5.37 6.18
CA GLU A 75 12.30 4.69 5.26
C GLU A 75 10.86 5.16 5.44
N ARG A 76 10.45 5.39 6.70
CA ARG A 76 9.12 5.91 7.02
C ARG A 76 8.92 7.35 6.55
N GLU A 77 9.99 8.16 6.55
CA GLU A 77 9.96 9.49 5.94
C GLU A 77 9.86 9.42 4.42
N ILE A 78 10.59 8.50 3.78
CA ILE A 78 10.44 8.24 2.35
C ILE A 78 8.99 7.87 2.02
N GLU A 79 8.40 6.92 2.74
CA GLU A 79 6.99 6.54 2.55
C GLU A 79 6.04 7.72 2.76
N TYR A 80 6.27 8.56 3.78
CA TYR A 80 5.50 9.79 3.99
C TYR A 80 5.55 10.72 2.78
N ARG A 81 6.75 10.96 2.24
CA ARG A 81 6.94 11.82 1.06
C ARG A 81 6.27 11.24 -0.19
N LEU A 82 6.35 9.92 -0.40
CA LEU A 82 5.70 9.25 -1.53
C LEU A 82 4.18 9.42 -1.52
N LEU A 83 3.54 9.40 -0.35
CA LEU A 83 2.10 9.63 -0.25
C LEU A 83 1.66 11.07 -0.60
N LEU A 84 2.62 12.01 -0.65
CA LEU A 84 2.40 13.40 -1.02
C LEU A 84 2.91 13.72 -2.43
N ASP A 85 3.54 12.77 -3.13
CA ASP A 85 4.17 12.98 -4.43
C ASP A 85 3.12 13.17 -5.53
N GLU A 86 3.28 14.23 -6.33
CA GLU A 86 2.33 14.61 -7.38
C GLU A 86 2.29 13.63 -8.54
N ASP A 87 3.39 12.95 -8.86
CA ASP A 87 3.42 11.96 -9.94
C ASP A 87 2.65 10.71 -9.53
N ILE A 88 2.75 10.30 -8.26
CA ILE A 88 1.95 9.20 -7.72
C ILE A 88 0.47 9.57 -7.73
N SER A 89 0.12 10.78 -7.28
CA SER A 89 -1.27 11.27 -7.33
C SER A 89 -1.82 11.33 -8.75
N SER A 90 -0.99 11.73 -9.72
CA SER A 90 -1.35 11.80 -11.13
C SER A 90 -1.55 10.41 -11.74
N LEU A 91 -0.66 9.46 -11.43
CA LEU A 91 -0.77 8.07 -11.86
C LEU A 91 -2.06 7.42 -11.34
N LEU A 92 -2.37 7.59 -10.05
CA LEU A 92 -3.61 7.05 -9.48
C LEU A 92 -4.85 7.57 -10.21
N LYS A 93 -4.84 8.86 -10.61
CA LYS A 93 -5.93 9.46 -11.39
C LYS A 93 -5.99 8.94 -12.82
N SER A 94 -4.86 8.86 -13.53
CA SER A 94 -4.82 8.45 -14.93
C SER A 94 -5.21 6.97 -15.12
N GLU A 95 -4.81 6.12 -14.17
CA GLU A 95 -5.15 4.69 -14.16
C GLU A 95 -6.55 4.41 -13.59
N GLY A 96 -7.30 5.45 -13.17
CA GLY A 96 -8.63 5.29 -12.60
C GLY A 96 -8.63 4.54 -11.24
N ILE A 97 -7.51 4.55 -10.53
CA ILE A 97 -7.36 3.93 -9.21
C ILE A 97 -8.08 4.79 -8.18
N ARG A 98 -9.11 4.23 -7.55
CA ARG A 98 -9.92 4.93 -6.56
C ARG A 98 -9.54 4.50 -5.15
N ARG A 99 -9.26 5.48 -4.29
CA ARG A 99 -9.09 5.24 -2.86
C ARG A 99 -10.42 4.81 -2.24
N VAL A 100 -10.40 3.68 -1.54
CA VAL A 100 -11.51 3.18 -0.72
C VAL A 100 -11.07 3.04 0.73
N SER A 101 -12.03 2.85 1.62
CA SER A 101 -11.81 2.61 3.04
C SER A 101 -12.35 1.24 3.46
N TRP A 102 -11.92 0.75 4.62
CA TRP A 102 -12.51 -0.45 5.23
C TRP A 102 -14.00 -0.30 5.53
N LYS A 103 -14.50 0.94 5.69
CA LYS A 103 -15.94 1.21 5.80
C LYS A 103 -16.67 0.83 4.52
N ASP A 104 -16.12 1.15 3.35
CA ASP A 104 -16.75 0.85 2.06
C ASP A 104 -16.85 -0.66 1.83
N ILE A 105 -15.79 -1.41 2.17
CA ILE A 105 -15.77 -2.88 2.08
C ILE A 105 -16.79 -3.49 3.04
N ARG A 106 -16.82 -3.03 4.29
CA ARG A 106 -17.81 -3.49 5.30
C ARG A 106 -19.24 -3.22 4.85
N ASP A 107 -19.51 -2.02 4.34
CA ASP A 107 -20.84 -1.63 3.90
C ASP A 107 -21.26 -2.41 2.64
N ALA A 108 -20.33 -2.77 1.76
CA ALA A 108 -20.57 -3.69 0.65
C ALA A 108 -20.87 -5.12 1.14
N GLN A 109 -20.10 -5.65 2.11
CA GLN A 109 -20.32 -6.98 2.68
C GLN A 109 -21.73 -7.11 3.27
N ARG A 110 -22.21 -6.08 3.98
CA ARG A 110 -23.54 -6.06 4.60
C ARG A 110 -24.69 -6.03 3.59
N LYS A 111 -24.45 -5.59 2.36
CA LYS A 111 -25.43 -5.64 1.25
C LYS A 111 -25.38 -6.96 0.49
N PHE A 112 -24.27 -7.69 0.62
CA PHE A 112 -24.03 -8.98 -0.02
C PHE A 112 -24.65 -10.15 0.78
N LEU A 113 -24.92 -9.91 2.06
CA LEU A 113 -25.70 -10.76 2.96
C LEU A 113 -27.20 -10.43 2.83
#